data_AF-A0A554KUV9-F1
#
_entry.id   AF-A0A554KUV9-F1
#
_cell.length_a   1.000
_cell.length_b   1.000
_cell.length_c   1.000
_cell.angle_alpha   90.00
_cell.angle_beta   90.00
_cell.angle_gamma   90.00
#
_symmetry.space_group_name_H-M   'P 1'
#
loop_
_entity.id
_entity.type
_entity.pdbx_description
1 polymer ?
#
loop_
_entity_poly.entity_id
_entity_poly.type
_entity_poly.pdbx_seq_one_letter_code
_entity_poly.pdbx_strand_id
1 'polypeptide(L)'
;MTMENKTQKYISATEAAKILCISRTAVFNKIQSGDIKAQKVGRNYIIAYDELNRILGRELTDKKKNDIEASVAKTIREYGEALRLLGKE
;
A
#
# COMPACT_ATOMS: atom_id res chain seq x y z
N MET A 1 -9.67 1.88 21.16
CA MET A 1 -8.47 1.04 21.38
C MET A 1 -7.30 1.75 20.73
N THR A 2 -6.69 2.68 21.46
CA THR A 2 -5.54 3.48 21.00
C THR A 2 -4.28 2.69 21.30
N MET A 3 -3.55 2.31 20.27
CA MET A 3 -2.19 1.79 20.41
C MET A 3 -1.26 2.68 19.60
N GLU A 4 -0.84 3.77 20.22
CA GLU A 4 0.29 4.57 19.77
C GLU A 4 1.44 4.28 20.75
N ASN A 5 2.44 3.49 20.34
CA ASN A 5 3.70 3.31 21.06
C ASN A 5 4.84 2.88 20.10
N LYS A 6 5.62 3.89 19.68
CA LYS A 6 7.07 3.92 19.39
C LYS A 6 7.77 2.69 18.76
N THR A 7 8.40 2.95 17.62
CA THR A 7 9.69 2.37 17.18
C THR A 7 9.69 0.91 16.72
N GLN A 8 8.63 0.41 16.07
CA GLN A 8 8.80 -0.78 15.24
C GLN A 8 9.53 -0.36 13.96
N LYS A 9 10.88 -0.35 14.01
CA LYS A 9 11.73 -0.12 12.82
C LYS A 9 11.42 -1.11 11.70
N TYR A 10 10.82 -2.25 12.04
CA TYR A 10 10.54 -3.34 11.12
C TYR A 10 9.08 -3.78 11.24
N ILE A 11 8.46 -4.04 10.09
CA ILE A 11 7.11 -4.59 9.95
C ILE A 11 7.16 -5.95 9.27
N SER A 12 6.21 -6.83 9.54
CA SER A 12 6.13 -8.10 8.83
C SER A 12 5.66 -7.93 7.38
N ALA A 13 5.98 -8.89 6.50
CA ALA A 13 5.48 -8.90 5.13
C ALA A 13 3.94 -8.86 5.05
N THR A 14 3.24 -9.45 6.03
CA THR A 14 1.77 -9.41 6.11
C THR A 14 1.26 -8.02 6.48
N GLU A 15 1.95 -7.31 7.37
CA GLU A 15 1.59 -5.91 7.71
C GLU A 15 1.91 -4.96 6.57
N ALA A 16 3.05 -5.13 5.90
CA ALA A 16 3.39 -4.38 4.71
C ALA A 16 2.34 -4.56 3.60
N ALA A 17 1.80 -5.78 3.43
CA ALA A 17 0.72 -6.05 2.49
C ALA A 17 -0.54 -5.24 2.80
N LYS A 18 -0.91 -5.13 4.08
CA LYS A 18 -2.05 -4.32 4.53
C LYS A 18 -1.83 -2.83 4.27
N ILE A 19 -0.62 -2.32 4.54
CA ILE A 19 -0.31 -0.89 4.36
C ILE A 19 -0.21 -0.52 2.87
N LEU A 20 0.40 -1.37 2.05
CA LEU A 20 0.54 -1.16 0.61
C LEU A 20 -0.74 -1.49 -0.17
N CYS A 21 -1.75 -2.06 0.49
CA CYS A 21 -2.99 -2.54 -0.11
C CYS A 21 -2.76 -3.47 -1.31
N ILE A 22 -1.79 -4.38 -1.17
CA ILE A 22 -1.47 -5.42 -2.16
C ILE A 22 -1.48 -6.79 -1.50
N SER A 23 -1.57 -7.85 -2.30
CA SER A 23 -1.54 -9.21 -1.78
C SER A 23 -0.19 -9.53 -1.11
N ARG A 24 -0.22 -10.41 -0.10
CA ARG A 24 1.00 -10.95 0.54
C ARG A 24 1.95 -11.58 -0.49
N THR A 25 1.40 -12.22 -1.53
CA THR A 25 2.18 -12.80 -2.64
C THR A 25 2.87 -11.73 -3.48
N ALA A 26 2.21 -10.60 -3.74
CA ALA A 26 2.84 -9.46 -4.43
C ALA A 26 3.97 -8.85 -3.59
N VAL A 27 3.79 -8.71 -2.27
CA VAL A 27 4.89 -8.29 -1.36
C VAL A 27 6.05 -9.28 -1.44
N PHE A 28 5.77 -10.59 -1.38
CA PHE A 28 6.80 -11.61 -1.44
C PHE A 28 7.57 -11.60 -2.77
N ASN A 29 6.86 -11.48 -3.90
CA ASN A 29 7.48 -11.37 -5.23
C ASN A 29 8.36 -10.11 -5.33
N LYS A 30 7.90 -8.97 -4.79
CA LYS A 30 8.68 -7.72 -4.74
C LYS A 30 9.91 -7.82 -3.81
N ILE A 31 9.85 -8.64 -2.75
CA ILE A 31 11.03 -8.96 -1.92
C ILE A 31 12.01 -9.81 -2.73
N GLN A 32 11.52 -10.81 -3.46
CA GLN A 32 12.36 -11.71 -4.27
C GLN A 32 13.01 -10.99 -5.46
N SER A 33 12.31 -10.04 -6.09
CA SER A 33 12.87 -9.21 -7.17
C SER A 33 13.88 -8.18 -6.68
N GLY A 34 13.96 -7.94 -5.36
CA GLY A 34 14.81 -6.92 -4.75
C GLY A 34 14.24 -5.50 -4.79
N ASP A 35 12.99 -5.32 -5.24
CA ASP A 35 12.27 -4.05 -5.19
C ASP A 35 11.99 -3.59 -3.76
N ILE A 36 11.77 -4.54 -2.84
CA ILE A 36 11.56 -4.29 -1.41
C ILE A 36 12.70 -4.94 -0.65
N LYS A 37 13.54 -4.13 0.02
CA LYS A 37 14.53 -4.69 0.93
C LYS A 37 13.84 -5.22 2.18
N ALA A 38 13.92 -6.53 2.36
CA ALA A 38 13.46 -7.22 3.54
C ALA A 38 14.58 -8.12 4.09
N GLN A 39 14.58 -8.29 5.41
CA GLN A 39 15.44 -9.26 6.09
C GLN A 39 14.64 -10.54 6.35
N LYS A 40 15.21 -11.68 5.98
CA LYS A 40 14.61 -12.98 6.29
C LYS A 40 14.94 -13.35 7.73
N VAL A 41 13.90 -13.58 8.54
CA VAL A 41 14.02 -14.03 9.92
C VAL A 41 13.22 -15.32 10.08
N GLY A 42 13.94 -16.44 10.08
CA GLY A 42 13.36 -17.78 10.08
C GLY A 42 12.49 -18.03 8.84
N ARG A 43 11.18 -18.24 9.06
CA ARG A 43 10.17 -18.45 8.01
C ARG A 43 9.46 -17.17 7.57
N ASN A 44 9.75 -16.04 8.20
CA ASN A 44 9.09 -14.77 7.93
C ASN A 44 10.05 -13.74 7.35
N TYR A 45 9.49 -12.71 6.73
CA TYR A 45 10.25 -11.55 6.24
C TYR A 45 9.83 -10.31 7.03
N ILE A 46 10.84 -9.53 7.41
CA ILE A 46 10.67 -8.23 8.07
C ILE A 46 11.18 -7.13 7.15
N ILE A 47 10.43 -6.03 7.05
CA ILE A 47 10.70 -4.91 6.14
C ILE A 47 10.90 -3.66 7.00
N ALA A 48 11.92 -2.86 6.71
CA ALA A 48 12.14 -1.63 7.45
C ALA A 48 11.08 -0.57 7.10
N TYR A 49 10.60 0.18 8.08
CA TYR A 49 9.60 1.24 7.85
C TYR A 49 10.12 2.34 6.89
N ASP A 50 11.42 2.61 6.94
CA ASP A 50 12.09 3.56 6.03
C ASP A 50 12.01 3.12 4.56
N GLU A 51 12.21 1.83 4.30
CA GLU A 51 12.06 1.27 2.96
C GLU A 51 10.60 1.33 2.50
N LEU A 52 9.63 1.17 3.40
CA LEU A 52 8.21 1.35 3.05
C LEU A 52 7.93 2.77 2.58
N ASN A 53 8.42 3.79 3.28
CA ASN A 53 8.29 5.19 2.88
C ASN A 53 8.95 5.45 1.52
N ARG A 54 10.13 4.87 1.28
CA ARG A 54 10.82 4.95 0.00
C ARG A 54 10.00 4.34 -1.14
N ILE A 55 9.40 3.18 -0.92
CA ILE A 55 8.56 2.48 -1.91
C ILE A 55 7.29 3.29 -2.18
N LEU A 56 6.60 3.76 -1.12
CA LEU A 56 5.41 4.61 -1.24
C LEU A 56 5.72 5.89 -2.03
N GLY A 57 6.85 6.55 -1.72
CA GLY A 57 7.30 7.72 -2.47
C GLY A 57 7.60 7.42 -3.95
N ARG A 58 8.24 6.28 -4.25
CA ARG A 58 8.51 5.85 -5.64
C ARG A 58 7.25 5.45 -6.40
N GLU A 59 6.34 4.71 -5.76
CA GLU A 59 5.13 4.19 -6.39
C GLU A 59 4.10 5.29 -6.70
N LEU A 60 4.09 6.39 -5.94
CA LEU A 60 3.23 7.55 -6.21
C LEU A 60 3.64 8.34 -7.46
N THR A 61 4.88 8.21 -7.94
CA THR A 61 5.45 9.23 -8.85
C THR A 61 4.96 9.13 -10.30
N ASP A 62 4.58 7.97 -10.86
CA ASP A 62 4.19 7.95 -12.30
C ASP A 62 3.11 6.94 -12.71
N LYS A 63 3.26 5.65 -12.37
CA LYS A 63 2.35 4.61 -12.93
C LYS A 63 1.03 4.46 -12.18
N LYS A 64 1.01 4.60 -10.86
CA LYS A 64 -0.21 4.42 -10.06
C LYS A 64 -1.14 5.61 -10.10
N LYS A 65 -0.64 6.83 -10.33
CA LYS A 65 -1.48 8.02 -10.47
C LYS A 65 -2.48 7.85 -11.60
N ASN A 66 -2.02 7.41 -12.78
CA ASN A 66 -2.87 7.25 -13.94
C ASN A 66 -3.91 6.11 -13.78
N ASP A 67 -3.52 5.03 -13.10
CA ASP A 67 -4.42 3.89 -12.83
C ASP A 67 -5.50 4.25 -11.77
N ILE A 68 -5.12 5.06 -10.77
CA ILE A 68 -6.04 5.64 -9.79
C ILE A 68 -6.99 6.61 -10.49
N GLU A 69 -6.48 7.52 -11.33
CA GLU A 69 -7.31 8.46 -12.09
C GLU A 69 -8.29 7.74 -13.00
N ALA A 70 -7.88 6.67 -13.69
CA ALA A 70 -8.76 5.86 -14.52
C ALA A 70 -9.86 5.15 -13.71
N SER A 71 -9.50 4.59 -12.55
CA SER A 71 -10.44 3.92 -11.66
C SER A 71 -11.44 4.91 -11.04
N VAL A 72 -10.96 6.06 -10.58
CA VAL A 72 -11.80 7.15 -10.05
C VAL A 72 -12.70 7.72 -11.13
N ALA A 73 -12.19 7.97 -12.33
CA ALA A 73 -12.99 8.44 -13.47
C ALA A 73 -14.07 7.44 -13.85
N LYS A 74 -13.77 6.13 -13.83
CA LYS A 74 -14.76 5.08 -14.06
C LYS A 74 -15.86 5.09 -13.00
N THR A 75 -15.50 5.16 -11.71
CA THR A 75 -16.48 5.23 -10.61
C THR A 75 -17.34 6.49 -10.67
N ILE A 76 -16.76 7.66 -10.98
CA ILE A 76 -17.51 8.90 -11.17
C ILE A 76 -18.46 8.79 -12.37
N ARG A 77 -18.02 8.15 -13.46
CA ARG A 77 -18.88 7.94 -14.64
C ARG A 77 -20.05 7.01 -14.35
N GLU A 78 -19.82 5.93 -13.60
CA GLU A 78 -20.85 4.91 -13.34
C GLU A 78 -21.77 5.27 -12.17
N TYR A 79 -21.28 5.99 -11.16
CA TYR A 79 -21.99 6.24 -9.89
C TYR A 79 -22.01 7.70 -9.46
N GLY A 80 -21.59 8.64 -10.31
CA GLY A 80 -21.42 10.05 -9.95
C GLY A 80 -22.69 10.74 -9.45
N GLU A 81 -23.86 10.38 -9.98
CA GLU A 81 -25.13 10.95 -9.53
C GLU A 81 -25.50 10.49 -8.11
N ALA A 82 -25.31 9.20 -7.81
CA ALA A 82 -25.54 8.65 -6.47
C ALA A 82 -24.57 9.28 -5.45
N LEU A 83 -23.29 9.40 -5.80
CA LEU A 83 -22.28 10.08 -4.98
C LEU A 83 -22.63 11.56 -4.74
N ARG A 84 -23.19 12.24 -5.74
CA ARG A 84 -23.61 13.65 -5.63
C ARG A 84 -24.83 13.84 -4.72
N LEU A 85 -25.75 12.88 -4.73
CA LEU A 85 -26.95 12.90 -3.88
C LEU A 85 -26.57 12.65 -2.41
N LEU A 86 -25.71 11.67 -2.15
CA LEU A 86 -25.17 11.36 -0.81
C LEU A 86 -24.36 12.50 -0.20
N GLY A 87 -23.65 13.30 -1.02
CA GLY A 87 -22.85 14.43 -0.54
C GLY A 87 -23.63 15.71 -0.24
N LYS A 88 -24.96 15.73 -0.47
CA LYS A 88 -25.83 16.87 -0.16
C LYS A 88 -26.55 16.75 1.18
N GLU A 89 -26.37 15.64 1.88
CA GLU A 89 -26.82 15.43 3.27
C GLU A 89 -25.79 15.95 4.29
#